data_AF-X1A0H0-F1
#
_entry.id   AF-X1A0H0-F1
#
_cell.length_a   1.000
_cell.length_b   1.000
_cell.length_c   1.000
_cell.angle_alpha   90.00
_cell.angle_beta   90.00
_cell.angle_gamma   90.00
#
_symmetry.space_group_name_H-M   'P 1'
#
loop_
_entity.id
_entity.type
_entity.pdbx_description
1 polymer ?
#
loop_
_entity_poly.entity_id
_entity_poly.type
_entity_poly.pdbx_seq_one_letter_code
_entity_poly.pdbx_strand_id
1 'polypeptide(L)'
;PQMITELRKKMHHLGGIKTEEKELIFKILSQIGIPVLYATGEGEKLCAMLCIEGKVDGVYSRDLDIVAMGCPMSLGEEAGWIYNPVAQRTEMALKCTVFKPILRDLKMEYETFLDLCIMSGCDFNSNIDRIGVSKSAKLLSKYKSIDNLPESYKDKKDILNHVRCREIFKREKTENICKSELILDINRTPDCLSFLKEHNIEYWLEIVEYYENLPYPSDDFIEKPPSFSSSRIKLKIKQEIPEQKSPKIPEQKASPNRVTKKMTLSLNQQRIEKYKEKLGIKN
;
A
#
# COMPACT_ATOMS: atom_id res chain seq x y z
N PRO A 1 11.73 8.35 35.18
CA PRO A 1 12.00 7.63 33.90
C PRO A 1 11.07 6.42 33.69
N GLN A 2 11.10 5.41 34.57
CA GLN A 2 10.24 4.20 34.47
C GLN A 2 8.74 4.52 34.58
N MET A 3 8.35 5.42 35.48
CA MET A 3 6.95 5.86 35.62
C MET A 3 6.42 6.58 34.37
N ILE A 4 7.27 7.33 33.66
CA ILE A 4 6.90 7.99 32.39
C ILE A 4 6.75 6.95 31.28
N THR A 5 7.60 5.93 31.24
CA THR A 5 7.49 4.80 30.29
C THR A 5 6.22 3.99 30.55
N GLU A 6 5.89 3.72 31.81
CA GLU A 6 4.65 3.05 32.22
C GLU A 6 3.41 3.88 31.90
N LEU A 7 3.46 5.20 32.11
CA LEU A 7 2.38 6.11 31.71
C LEU A 7 2.21 6.18 30.19
N ARG A 8 3.29 6.20 29.39
CA ARG A 8 3.20 6.12 27.93
C ARG A 8 2.60 4.81 27.45
N LYS A 9 2.98 3.68 28.06
CA LYS A 9 2.36 2.37 27.78
C LYS A 9 0.87 2.39 28.10
N LYS A 10 0.48 2.92 29.27
CA LYS A 10 -0.94 3.04 29.66
C LYS A 10 -1.72 4.01 28.77
N MET A 11 -1.14 5.13 28.35
CA MET A 11 -1.75 6.08 27.41
C MET A 11 -1.94 5.46 26.02
N HIS A 12 -0.99 4.65 25.55
CA HIS A 12 -1.15 3.89 24.30
C HIS A 12 -2.33 2.90 24.38
N HIS A 13 -2.58 2.31 25.55
CA HIS A 13 -3.73 1.42 25.78
C HIS A 13 -5.06 2.17 25.98
N LEU A 14 -5.02 3.44 26.40
CA LEU A 14 -6.22 4.28 26.60
C LEU A 14 -6.75 4.90 25.30
N GLY A 15 -5.94 4.93 24.23
CA GLY A 15 -6.29 5.50 22.92
C GLY A 15 -6.83 4.49 21.89
N GLY A 16 -7.33 3.33 22.34
CA GLY A 16 -7.91 2.34 21.44
C GLY A 16 -9.23 2.82 20.85
N ILE A 17 -9.39 2.68 19.52
CA ILE A 17 -10.67 2.93 18.85
C ILE A 17 -11.69 1.89 19.36
N LYS A 18 -12.81 2.36 19.89
CA LYS A 18 -13.88 1.51 20.42
C LYS A 18 -14.56 0.71 19.31
N THR A 19 -15.16 -0.42 19.66
CA THR A 19 -15.84 -1.28 18.68
C THR A 19 -16.97 -0.54 17.97
N GLU A 20 -17.74 0.25 18.72
CA GLU A 20 -18.86 1.04 18.18
C GLU A 20 -18.37 2.11 17.20
N GLU A 21 -17.19 2.70 17.45
CA GLU A 21 -16.58 3.69 16.55
C GLU A 21 -16.13 3.03 15.23
N LYS A 22 -15.56 1.83 15.29
CA LYS A 22 -15.18 1.05 14.09
C LYS A 22 -16.40 0.68 13.27
N GLU A 23 -17.45 0.18 13.91
CA GLU A 23 -18.71 -0.19 13.26
C GLU A 23 -19.37 1.01 12.59
N LEU A 24 -19.37 2.17 13.26
CA LEU A 24 -19.89 3.42 12.69
C LEU A 24 -19.11 3.83 11.44
N ILE A 25 -17.77 3.81 11.48
CA ILE A 25 -16.94 4.14 10.32
C ILE A 25 -17.21 3.16 9.16
N PHE A 26 -17.25 1.85 9.43
CA PHE A 26 -17.54 0.86 8.40
C PHE A 26 -18.93 1.04 7.78
N LYS A 27 -19.91 1.41 8.60
CA LYS A 27 -21.25 1.75 8.13
C LYS A 27 -21.23 3.00 7.25
N ILE A 28 -20.55 4.08 7.66
CA ILE A 28 -20.40 5.30 6.86
C ILE A 28 -19.77 4.96 5.50
N LEU A 29 -18.63 4.26 5.49
CA LEU A 29 -17.92 3.87 4.26
C LEU A 29 -18.82 3.05 3.32
N SER A 30 -19.54 2.06 3.87
CA SER A 30 -20.46 1.23 3.10
C SER A 30 -21.63 2.04 2.53
N GLN A 31 -22.14 3.01 3.29
CA GLN A 31 -23.24 3.88 2.85
C GLN A 31 -22.80 4.79 1.70
N ILE A 32 -21.58 5.35 1.75
CA ILE A 32 -21.04 6.17 0.67
C ILE A 32 -20.56 5.37 -0.55
N GLY A 33 -20.68 4.04 -0.52
CA GLY A 33 -20.37 3.18 -1.67
C GLY A 33 -18.93 2.65 -1.70
N ILE A 34 -18.16 2.83 -0.61
CA ILE A 34 -16.83 2.22 -0.47
C ILE A 34 -16.98 0.79 0.09
N PRO A 35 -16.51 -0.24 -0.63
CA PRO A 35 -16.55 -1.61 -0.12
C PRO A 35 -15.72 -1.78 1.15
N VAL A 36 -16.32 -2.42 2.16
CA VAL A 36 -15.66 -2.79 3.41
C VAL A 36 -15.61 -4.30 3.52
N LEU A 37 -14.40 -4.82 3.70
CA LEU A 37 -14.15 -6.25 3.86
C LEU A 37 -13.70 -6.55 5.28
N TYR A 38 -14.13 -7.69 5.81
CA TYR A 38 -13.77 -8.13 7.15
C TYR A 38 -12.79 -9.29 7.07
N ALA A 39 -11.62 -9.17 7.70
CA ALA A 39 -10.65 -10.26 7.78
C ALA A 39 -11.02 -11.26 8.89
N THR A 40 -10.64 -12.53 8.72
CA THR A 40 -10.73 -13.54 9.79
C THR A 40 -9.71 -13.25 10.90
N GLY A 41 -8.51 -12.79 10.51
CA GLY A 41 -7.42 -12.33 11.38
C GLY A 41 -7.01 -10.89 11.07
N GLU A 42 -5.74 -10.68 10.73
CA GLU A 42 -5.17 -9.36 10.45
C GLU A 42 -5.66 -8.75 9.14
N GLY A 43 -6.10 -7.49 9.19
CA GLY A 43 -6.58 -6.76 8.01
C GLY A 43 -5.50 -6.56 6.95
N GLU A 44 -4.25 -6.31 7.38
CA GLU A 44 -3.12 -6.11 6.47
C GLU A 44 -2.79 -7.36 5.65
N LYS A 45 -2.95 -8.54 6.27
CA LYS A 45 -2.81 -9.81 5.56
C LYS A 45 -3.85 -9.94 4.45
N LEU A 46 -5.11 -9.64 4.73
CA LEU A 46 -6.16 -9.64 3.70
C LEU A 46 -5.82 -8.65 2.58
N CYS A 47 -5.43 -7.42 2.90
CA CYS A 47 -5.04 -6.41 1.91
C CYS A 47 -3.86 -6.87 1.04
N ALA A 48 -2.79 -7.41 1.64
CA ALA A 48 -1.65 -7.93 0.92
C ALA A 48 -2.03 -9.08 -0.01
N MET A 49 -2.88 -10.01 0.45
CA MET A 49 -3.34 -11.13 -0.38
C MET A 49 -4.23 -10.66 -1.55
N LEU A 50 -5.09 -9.65 -1.34
CA LEU A 50 -5.87 -9.05 -2.43
C LEU A 50 -4.97 -8.49 -3.53
N CYS A 51 -3.87 -7.82 -3.15
CA CYS A 51 -2.93 -7.28 -4.11
C CYS A 51 -2.11 -8.38 -4.80
N ILE A 52 -1.67 -9.40 -4.06
CA ILE A 52 -0.96 -10.57 -4.63
C ILE A 52 -1.84 -11.33 -5.63
N GLU A 53 -3.13 -11.45 -5.36
CA GLU A 53 -4.11 -12.09 -6.26
C GLU A 53 -4.56 -11.19 -7.42
N GLY A 54 -4.05 -9.94 -7.51
CA GLY A 54 -4.39 -9.01 -8.59
C GLY A 54 -5.80 -8.41 -8.50
N LYS A 55 -6.46 -8.50 -7.33
CA LYS A 55 -7.79 -7.91 -7.10
C LYS A 55 -7.75 -6.41 -6.83
N VAL A 56 -6.59 -5.90 -6.42
CA VAL A 56 -6.32 -4.46 -6.20
C VAL A 56 -4.89 -4.13 -6.66
N ASP A 57 -4.64 -2.88 -7.06
CA ASP A 57 -3.34 -2.44 -7.60
C ASP A 57 -2.25 -2.24 -6.54
N GLY A 58 -2.64 -1.94 -5.30
CA GLY A 58 -1.71 -1.66 -4.22
C GLY A 58 -2.40 -1.56 -2.86
N VAL A 59 -1.58 -1.59 -1.80
CA VAL A 59 -2.04 -1.51 -0.41
C VAL A 59 -1.51 -0.25 0.23
N TYR A 60 -2.39 0.58 0.76
CA TYR A 60 -2.01 1.71 1.61
C TYR A 60 -1.88 1.26 3.06
N SER A 61 -0.65 1.18 3.58
CA SER A 61 -0.36 0.99 5.01
C SER A 61 0.97 1.62 5.38
N ARG A 62 1.09 2.05 6.64
CA ARG A 62 2.38 2.45 7.23
C ARG A 62 3.19 1.26 7.71
N ASP A 63 2.53 0.13 7.95
CA ASP A 63 3.21 -1.09 8.35
C ASP A 63 3.96 -1.70 7.16
N LEU A 64 5.12 -2.29 7.44
CA LEU A 64 5.98 -2.93 6.46
C LEU A 64 5.78 -4.45 6.41
N ASP A 65 4.93 -5.01 7.28
CA ASP A 65 4.58 -6.42 7.26
C ASP A 65 3.92 -6.84 5.93
N ILE A 66 3.21 -5.92 5.27
CA ILE A 66 2.71 -6.15 3.90
C ILE A 66 3.84 -6.39 2.89
N VAL A 67 5.01 -5.77 3.08
CA VAL A 67 6.20 -6.00 2.24
C VAL A 67 6.82 -7.36 2.58
N ALA A 68 6.85 -7.75 3.86
CA ALA A 68 7.30 -9.08 4.29
C ALA A 68 6.45 -10.21 3.69
N MET A 69 5.13 -10.00 3.58
CA MET A 69 4.19 -10.90 2.88
C MET A 69 4.38 -10.92 1.35
N GLY A 70 5.15 -9.98 0.82
CA GLY A 70 5.45 -9.82 -0.60
C GLY A 70 4.33 -9.14 -1.39
N CYS A 71 3.62 -8.20 -0.77
CA CYS A 71 2.66 -7.34 -1.45
C CYS A 71 3.33 -6.61 -2.64
N PRO A 72 2.81 -6.76 -3.88
CA PRO A 72 3.43 -6.19 -5.08
C PRO A 72 3.72 -4.68 -5.00
N MET A 73 2.78 -3.92 -4.43
CA MET A 73 2.87 -2.47 -4.29
C MET A 73 2.33 -2.02 -2.93
N SER A 74 3.21 -1.41 -2.13
CA SER A 74 2.89 -0.80 -0.84
C SER A 74 2.99 0.72 -0.96
N LEU A 75 1.92 1.41 -0.60
CA LEU A 75 1.83 2.85 -0.48
C LEU A 75 1.87 3.22 1.01
N GLY A 76 2.74 4.13 1.38
CA GLY A 76 2.94 4.53 2.77
C GLY A 76 2.70 6.01 2.99
N GLU A 77 3.35 6.53 4.02
CA GLU A 77 3.28 7.94 4.41
C GLU A 77 3.70 8.92 3.31
N GLU A 78 3.35 10.18 3.55
CA GLU A 78 3.72 11.32 2.73
C GLU A 78 5.25 11.40 2.55
N ALA A 79 5.71 11.39 1.30
CA ALA A 79 7.11 11.57 0.93
C ALA A 79 7.47 13.05 0.67
N GLY A 80 6.48 13.95 0.78
CA GLY A 80 6.61 15.38 0.56
C GLY A 80 6.00 15.87 -0.75
N TRP A 81 6.13 17.17 -1.01
CA TRP A 81 5.51 17.84 -2.14
C TRP A 81 6.40 17.77 -3.39
N ILE A 82 5.85 17.28 -4.50
CA ILE A 82 6.55 17.13 -5.78
C ILE A 82 5.78 17.86 -6.87
N TYR A 83 6.50 18.55 -7.76
CA TYR A 83 5.90 19.17 -8.93
C TYR A 83 5.48 18.10 -9.95
N ASN A 84 4.17 18.00 -10.23
CA ASN A 84 3.62 17.13 -11.26
C ASN A 84 3.60 17.89 -12.60
N PRO A 85 4.45 17.53 -13.60
CA PRO A 85 4.50 18.24 -14.87
C PRO A 85 3.24 18.08 -15.72
N VAL A 86 2.47 16.99 -15.52
CA VAL A 86 1.24 16.70 -16.28
C VAL A 86 0.10 17.56 -15.76
N ALA A 87 -0.06 17.63 -14.44
CA ALA A 87 -1.07 18.47 -13.80
C ALA A 87 -0.65 19.95 -13.67
N GLN A 88 0.61 20.27 -14.00
CA GLN A 88 1.23 21.59 -13.89
C GLN A 88 1.10 22.22 -12.49
N ARG A 89 1.05 21.40 -11.45
CA ARG A 89 0.92 21.83 -10.06
C ARG A 89 1.75 20.95 -9.14
N THR A 90 2.04 21.48 -7.96
CA THR A 90 2.68 20.70 -6.89
C THR A 90 1.63 19.85 -6.19
N GLU A 91 1.93 18.57 -6.00
CA GLU A 91 1.05 17.59 -5.37
C GLU A 91 1.81 16.85 -4.27
N MET A 92 1.09 16.37 -3.26
CA MET A 92 1.66 15.51 -2.24
C MET A 92 2.00 14.15 -2.85
N ALA A 93 3.24 13.70 -2.69
CA ALA A 93 3.67 12.37 -3.09
C ALA A 93 3.59 11.40 -1.93
N LEU A 94 3.24 10.15 -2.22
CA LEU A 94 3.29 9.05 -1.26
C LEU A 94 4.57 8.24 -1.45
N LYS A 95 5.10 7.70 -0.36
CA LYS A 95 6.15 6.69 -0.44
C LYS A 95 5.56 5.44 -1.11
N CYS A 96 6.20 4.98 -2.18
CA CYS A 96 5.81 3.77 -2.89
C CYS A 96 6.94 2.75 -2.86
N THR A 97 6.62 1.53 -2.44
CA THR A 97 7.52 0.39 -2.38
C THR A 97 7.01 -0.68 -3.34
N VAL A 98 7.83 -1.05 -4.32
CA VAL A 98 7.51 -2.12 -5.29
C VAL A 98 8.34 -3.35 -4.94
N PHE A 99 7.67 -4.49 -4.78
CA PHE A 99 8.30 -5.69 -4.22
C PHE A 99 9.30 -6.38 -5.16
N LYS A 100 8.97 -6.49 -6.44
CA LYS A 100 9.80 -7.21 -7.43
C LYS A 100 11.21 -6.61 -7.58
N PRO A 101 11.40 -5.28 -7.67
CA PRO A 101 12.73 -4.67 -7.61
C PRO A 101 13.53 -5.01 -6.35
N ILE A 102 12.89 -5.09 -5.18
CA ILE A 102 13.58 -5.44 -3.92
C ILE A 102 14.24 -6.81 -4.02
N LEU A 103 13.49 -7.84 -4.45
CA LEU A 103 14.03 -9.20 -4.61
C LEU A 103 15.16 -9.24 -5.65
N ARG A 104 15.01 -8.51 -6.76
CA ARG A 104 16.03 -8.42 -7.81
C ARG A 104 17.32 -7.79 -7.30
N ASP A 105 17.21 -6.67 -6.60
CA ASP A 105 18.37 -5.90 -6.15
C ASP A 105 19.09 -6.61 -4.99
N LEU A 106 18.35 -7.33 -4.13
CA LEU A 106 18.90 -8.21 -3.10
C LEU A 106 19.41 -9.55 -3.63
N LYS A 107 19.04 -9.93 -4.86
CA LYS A 107 19.32 -11.24 -5.47
C LYS A 107 18.84 -12.40 -4.58
N MET A 108 17.62 -12.27 -4.06
CA MET A 108 16.98 -13.22 -3.17
C MET A 108 15.64 -13.69 -3.74
N GLU A 109 15.29 -14.93 -3.46
CA GLU A 109 13.93 -15.42 -3.63
C GLU A 109 13.05 -14.96 -2.47
N TYR A 110 11.72 -15.04 -2.64
CA TYR A 110 10.76 -14.60 -1.62
C TYR A 110 11.00 -15.28 -0.26
N GLU A 111 11.21 -16.59 -0.23
CA GLU A 111 11.41 -17.33 1.02
C GLU A 111 12.67 -16.87 1.77
N THR A 112 13.77 -16.64 1.03
CA THR A 112 15.01 -16.08 1.61
C THR A 112 14.81 -14.66 2.10
N PHE A 113 13.99 -13.86 1.41
CA PHE A 113 13.64 -12.51 1.83
C PHE A 113 12.77 -12.50 3.09
N LEU A 114 11.80 -13.42 3.20
CA LEU A 114 10.99 -13.57 4.41
C LEU A 114 11.86 -13.95 5.61
N ASP A 115 12.79 -14.88 5.43
CA ASP A 115 13.80 -15.20 6.44
C ASP A 115 14.67 -13.99 6.81
N LEU A 116 14.97 -13.10 5.85
CA LEU A 116 15.69 -11.86 6.12
C LEU A 116 14.86 -10.92 7.01
N CYS A 117 13.55 -10.80 6.77
CA CYS A 117 12.65 -10.06 7.63
C CYS A 117 12.63 -10.63 9.05
N ILE A 118 12.45 -11.94 9.20
CA ILE A 118 12.45 -12.63 10.51
C ILE A 118 13.77 -12.41 11.26
N MET A 119 14.91 -12.57 10.58
CA MET A 119 16.24 -12.34 11.17
C MET A 119 16.55 -10.86 11.45
N SER A 120 15.83 -9.93 10.82
CA SER A 120 15.97 -8.49 11.09
C SER A 120 15.09 -8.04 12.27
N GLY A 121 14.11 -8.87 12.62
CA GLY A 121 13.19 -8.72 13.74
C GLY A 121 11.77 -8.41 13.30
N CYS A 122 10.82 -9.13 13.85
CA CYS A 122 9.39 -8.85 13.78
C CYS A 122 8.75 -9.04 15.16
N ASP A 123 7.48 -8.67 15.28
CA ASP A 123 6.75 -8.69 16.57
C ASP A 123 6.54 -10.11 17.13
N PHE A 124 6.77 -11.14 16.31
CA PHE A 124 6.55 -12.54 16.65
C PHE A 124 7.80 -13.28 17.13
N ASN A 125 8.98 -12.63 17.12
CA ASN A 125 10.23 -13.24 17.53
C ASN A 125 11.16 -12.34 18.35
N SER A 126 12.16 -12.96 18.95
CA SER A 126 13.32 -12.25 19.51
C SER A 126 14.48 -12.29 18.54
N ASN A 127 15.31 -11.24 18.57
CA ASN A 127 16.45 -11.11 17.68
C ASN A 127 17.68 -11.84 18.20
N ILE A 128 18.51 -12.33 17.27
CA ILE A 128 19.82 -12.86 17.64
C ILE A 128 20.75 -11.71 18.03
N ASP A 129 21.36 -11.78 19.21
CA ASP A 129 22.27 -10.74 19.68
C ASP A 129 23.39 -10.44 18.67
N ARG A 130 23.63 -9.16 18.41
CA ARG A 130 24.62 -8.63 17.46
C ARG A 130 24.45 -9.10 16.01
N ILE A 131 23.25 -9.54 15.63
CA ILE A 131 22.89 -9.80 14.24
C ILE A 131 21.73 -8.88 13.88
N GLY A 132 22.04 -7.86 13.07
CA GLY A 132 21.03 -7.02 12.43
C GLY A 132 20.97 -7.26 10.93
N VAL A 133 20.10 -6.51 10.25
CA VAL A 133 19.77 -6.66 8.81
C VAL A 133 20.98 -6.88 7.89
N SER A 134 22.08 -6.13 8.06
CA SER A 134 23.27 -6.26 7.21
C SER A 134 23.94 -7.63 7.35
N LYS A 135 24.02 -8.15 8.57
CA LYS A 135 24.63 -9.47 8.84
C LYS A 135 23.67 -10.59 8.45
N SER A 136 22.37 -10.43 8.71
CA SER A 136 21.31 -11.34 8.26
C SER A 136 21.34 -11.50 6.74
N ALA A 137 21.41 -10.40 5.99
CA ALA A 137 21.48 -10.42 4.54
C ALA A 137 22.72 -11.16 4.02
N LYS A 138 23.89 -10.96 4.63
CA LYS A 138 25.12 -11.70 4.28
C LYS A 138 24.99 -13.20 4.53
N LEU A 139 24.41 -13.58 5.67
CA LEU A 139 24.20 -14.99 6.02
C LEU A 139 23.22 -15.64 5.05
N LEU A 140 22.08 -15.01 4.79
CA LEU A 140 21.03 -15.56 3.92
C LEU A 140 21.40 -15.52 2.44
N SER A 141 22.22 -14.57 2.00
CA SER A 141 22.80 -14.60 0.65
C SER A 141 23.64 -15.87 0.43
N LYS A 142 24.36 -16.32 1.47
CA LYS A 142 25.23 -17.51 1.44
C LYS A 142 24.47 -18.81 1.70
N TYR A 143 23.61 -18.87 2.70
CA TYR A 143 22.98 -20.10 3.19
C TYR A 143 21.52 -20.28 2.72
N LYS A 144 20.91 -19.25 2.12
CA LYS A 144 19.55 -19.22 1.53
C LYS A 144 18.36 -19.37 2.48
N SER A 145 18.53 -19.99 3.65
CA SER A 145 17.50 -20.18 4.66
C SER A 145 18.08 -20.12 6.07
N ILE A 146 17.26 -19.72 7.05
CA ILE A 146 17.58 -19.81 8.49
C ILE A 146 17.92 -21.26 8.89
N ASP A 147 17.28 -22.25 8.26
CA ASP A 147 17.50 -23.67 8.57
C ASP A 147 18.90 -24.15 8.15
N ASN A 148 19.49 -23.49 7.15
CA ASN A 148 20.80 -23.82 6.58
C ASN A 148 21.95 -23.09 7.26
N LEU A 149 21.69 -22.32 8.31
CA LEU A 149 22.75 -21.63 9.06
C LEU A 149 23.70 -22.64 9.73
N PRO A 150 25.00 -22.33 9.84
CA PRO A 150 25.97 -23.27 10.40
C PRO A 150 25.71 -23.52 11.89
N GLU A 151 26.20 -24.66 12.39
CA GLU A 151 25.94 -25.14 13.76
C GLU A 151 26.32 -24.12 14.86
N SER A 152 27.26 -23.20 14.59
CA SER A 152 27.59 -22.10 15.49
C SER A 152 26.44 -21.10 15.75
N TYR A 153 25.35 -21.21 14.99
CA TYR A 153 24.11 -20.46 15.16
C TYR A 153 22.93 -21.35 15.60
N LYS A 154 23.15 -22.64 15.91
CA LYS A 154 22.07 -23.57 16.27
C LYS A 154 21.25 -23.07 17.46
N ASP A 155 21.88 -22.79 18.60
CA ASP A 155 21.17 -22.29 19.78
C ASP A 155 20.60 -20.87 19.59
N LYS A 156 21.10 -20.16 18.57
CA LYS A 156 20.67 -18.80 18.24
C LYS A 156 19.43 -18.80 17.33
N LYS A 157 19.22 -19.83 16.51
CA LYS A 157 18.07 -19.86 15.60
C LYS A 157 16.76 -20.12 16.33
N ASP A 158 16.80 -20.87 17.43
CA ASP A 158 15.59 -21.22 18.20
C ASP A 158 14.91 -19.99 18.80
N ILE A 159 15.68 -18.94 19.13
CA ILE A 159 15.15 -17.66 19.64
C ILE A 159 14.32 -16.89 18.59
N LEU A 160 14.55 -17.16 17.30
CA LEU A 160 13.84 -16.52 16.20
C LEU A 160 12.43 -17.07 16.03
N ASN A 161 12.09 -18.23 16.62
CA ASN A 161 10.81 -18.90 16.40
C ASN A 161 10.38 -18.90 14.92
N HIS A 162 11.36 -19.14 14.03
CA HIS A 162 11.23 -18.80 12.60
C HIS A 162 10.17 -19.64 11.90
N VAL A 163 9.94 -20.88 12.38
CA VAL A 163 8.86 -21.75 11.90
C VAL A 163 7.50 -21.07 12.13
N ARG A 164 7.24 -20.58 13.34
CA ARG A 164 5.99 -19.89 13.65
C ARG A 164 5.84 -18.58 12.88
N CYS A 165 6.93 -17.82 12.73
CA CYS A 165 6.90 -16.58 11.95
C CYS A 165 6.52 -16.85 10.49
N ARG A 166 7.12 -17.88 9.86
CA ARG A 166 6.76 -18.30 8.49
C ARG A 166 5.29 -18.72 8.38
N GLU A 167 4.72 -19.36 9.40
CA GLU A 167 3.28 -19.67 9.43
C GLU A 167 2.40 -18.42 9.44
N ILE A 168 2.78 -17.41 10.22
CA ILE A 168 2.02 -16.16 10.33
C ILE A 168 2.02 -15.41 8.99
N PHE A 169 3.20 -15.24 8.39
CA PHE A 169 3.39 -14.59 7.08
C PHE A 169 3.01 -15.47 5.88
N LYS A 170 2.56 -16.70 6.13
CA LYS A 170 2.16 -17.63 5.08
C LYS A 170 1.05 -17.01 4.24
N ARG A 171 1.21 -17.07 2.92
CA ARG A 171 0.19 -16.63 1.96
C ARG A 171 -1.01 -17.57 1.99
N GLU A 172 -2.19 -16.97 2.04
CA GLU A 172 -3.47 -17.67 2.05
C GLU A 172 -4.39 -17.06 1.00
N LYS A 173 -5.29 -17.86 0.44
CA LYS A 173 -6.28 -17.33 -0.51
C LYS A 173 -7.19 -16.34 0.20
N THR A 174 -7.52 -15.23 -0.44
CA THR A 174 -8.40 -14.20 0.12
C THR A 174 -9.76 -14.75 0.55
N GLU A 175 -10.30 -15.74 -0.19
CA GLU A 175 -11.54 -16.47 0.13
C GLU A 175 -11.52 -17.15 1.51
N ASN A 176 -10.35 -17.58 1.98
CA ASN A 176 -10.21 -18.27 3.27
C ASN A 176 -10.05 -17.29 4.44
N ILE A 177 -9.60 -16.06 4.16
CA ILE A 177 -9.27 -15.06 5.17
C ILE A 177 -10.21 -13.85 5.15
N CYS A 178 -11.19 -13.83 4.25
CA CYS A 178 -12.27 -12.85 4.20
C CYS A 178 -13.54 -13.46 4.82
N LYS A 179 -14.08 -12.81 5.85
CA LYS A 179 -15.35 -13.18 6.51
C LYS A 179 -16.57 -12.79 5.69
N SER A 180 -16.45 -11.72 4.91
CA SER A 180 -17.52 -11.16 4.09
C SER A 180 -17.44 -11.69 2.66
N GLU A 181 -18.55 -11.59 1.93
CA GLU A 181 -18.51 -11.77 0.48
C GLU A 181 -17.55 -10.75 -0.15
N LEU A 182 -16.70 -11.22 -1.06
CA LEU A 182 -15.64 -10.42 -1.65
C LEU A 182 -16.17 -9.53 -2.79
N ILE A 183 -16.96 -8.52 -2.42
CA ILE A 183 -17.53 -7.55 -3.37
C ILE A 183 -16.68 -6.29 -3.32
N LEU A 184 -15.97 -5.99 -4.40
CA LEU A 184 -15.15 -4.77 -4.57
C LEU A 184 -15.82 -3.73 -5.49
N ASP A 185 -17.13 -3.79 -5.65
CA ASP A 185 -17.86 -2.90 -6.56
C ASP A 185 -18.03 -1.49 -5.97
N ILE A 186 -17.24 -0.54 -6.50
CA ILE A 186 -17.29 0.89 -6.16
C ILE A 186 -18.40 1.66 -6.90
N ASN A 187 -19.09 1.04 -7.87
CA ASN A 187 -20.18 1.70 -8.61
C ASN A 187 -21.53 1.64 -7.88
N ARG A 188 -21.55 1.08 -6.67
CA ARG A 188 -22.76 1.02 -5.86
C ARG A 188 -23.24 2.44 -5.59
N THR A 189 -24.44 2.76 -6.07
CA THR A 189 -25.03 4.09 -5.88
C THR A 189 -25.28 4.31 -4.38
N PRO A 190 -24.72 5.38 -3.77
CA PRO A 190 -24.94 5.67 -2.36
C PRO A 190 -26.39 6.10 -2.12
N ASP A 191 -27.18 5.33 -1.38
CA ASP A 191 -28.43 5.82 -0.75
C ASP A 191 -28.14 6.28 0.68
N CYS A 192 -27.16 7.18 0.82
CA CYS A 192 -26.59 7.55 2.12
C CYS A 192 -27.14 8.85 2.70
N LEU A 193 -27.89 9.64 1.94
CA LEU A 193 -28.21 11.02 2.34
C LEU A 193 -29.04 11.08 3.63
N SER A 194 -30.02 10.19 3.80
CA SER A 194 -30.82 10.10 5.02
C SER A 194 -29.95 9.73 6.22
N PHE A 195 -29.09 8.73 6.06
CA PHE A 195 -28.16 8.27 7.08
C PHE A 195 -27.14 9.36 7.48
N LEU A 196 -26.54 10.05 6.50
CA LEU A 196 -25.56 11.11 6.76
C LEU A 196 -26.20 12.31 7.48
N LYS A 197 -27.43 12.68 7.10
CA LYS A 197 -28.20 13.75 7.78
C LYS A 197 -28.57 13.39 9.21
N GLU A 198 -29.00 12.15 9.44
CA GLU A 198 -29.33 11.65 10.79
C GLU A 198 -28.12 11.75 11.73
N HIS A 199 -26.91 11.57 11.20
CA HIS A 199 -25.66 11.61 11.96
C HIS A 199 -24.92 12.94 11.86
N ASN A 200 -25.46 13.95 11.16
CA ASN A 200 -24.87 15.28 10.96
C ASN A 200 -23.44 15.24 10.39
N ILE A 201 -23.24 14.39 9.37
CA ILE A 201 -21.93 14.09 8.72
C ILE A 201 -22.01 14.21 7.18
N GLU A 202 -22.83 15.12 6.67
CA GLU A 202 -23.06 15.30 5.23
C GLU A 202 -21.80 15.69 4.45
N TYR A 203 -20.79 16.26 5.12
CA TYR A 203 -19.49 16.60 4.52
C TYR A 203 -18.74 15.38 3.94
N TRP A 204 -19.08 14.16 4.36
CA TRP A 204 -18.53 12.93 3.76
C TRP A 204 -18.91 12.75 2.28
N LEU A 205 -19.95 13.44 1.79
CA LEU A 205 -20.29 13.45 0.37
C LEU A 205 -19.19 14.04 -0.51
N GLU A 206 -18.38 14.97 0.02
CA GLU A 206 -17.25 15.54 -0.71
C GLU A 206 -16.22 14.48 -1.10
N ILE A 207 -16.12 13.39 -0.31
CA ILE A 207 -15.17 12.30 -0.59
C ILE A 207 -15.61 11.48 -1.80
N VAL A 208 -16.92 11.37 -2.07
CA VAL A 208 -17.46 10.59 -3.19
C VAL A 208 -16.84 11.07 -4.51
N GLU A 209 -16.68 12.39 -4.68
CA GLU A 209 -16.09 13.00 -5.88
C GLU A 209 -14.69 12.48 -6.23
N TYR A 210 -13.93 12.02 -5.23
CA TYR A 210 -12.55 11.57 -5.42
C TYR A 210 -12.43 10.16 -5.98
N TYR A 211 -13.39 9.26 -5.73
CA TYR A 211 -13.30 7.86 -6.15
C TYR A 211 -14.34 7.43 -7.19
N GLU A 212 -15.32 8.28 -7.48
CA GLU A 212 -16.43 7.99 -8.39
C GLU A 212 -16.02 7.70 -9.84
N ASN A 213 -14.85 8.18 -10.25
CA ASN A 213 -14.31 8.01 -11.59
C ASN A 213 -13.04 7.14 -11.62
N LEU A 214 -12.76 6.40 -10.54
CA LEU A 214 -11.60 5.51 -10.53
C LEU A 214 -11.81 4.38 -11.55
N PRO A 215 -10.86 4.18 -12.48
CA PRO A 215 -10.90 3.03 -13.36
C PRO A 215 -10.75 1.75 -12.53
N TYR A 216 -11.36 0.64 -12.98
CA TYR A 216 -11.03 -0.68 -12.44
C TYR A 216 -9.53 -0.96 -12.68
N PRO A 217 -8.88 -1.76 -11.80
CA PRO A 217 -7.54 -2.27 -12.05
C PRO A 217 -7.48 -2.87 -13.45
N SER A 218 -6.61 -2.35 -14.32
CA SER A 218 -6.46 -2.91 -15.66
C SER A 218 -5.59 -4.16 -15.61
N ASP A 219 -5.96 -5.21 -16.34
CA ASP A 219 -5.21 -6.48 -16.43
C ASP A 219 -3.70 -6.30 -16.74
N ASP A 220 -3.32 -5.20 -17.40
CA ASP A 220 -1.94 -4.85 -17.74
C ASP A 220 -0.96 -4.73 -16.54
N PHE A 221 -1.44 -4.42 -15.33
CA PHE A 221 -0.57 -4.27 -14.14
C PHE A 221 -0.01 -5.60 -13.62
N ILE A 222 -0.68 -6.72 -13.93
CA ILE A 222 -0.31 -8.06 -13.45
C ILE A 222 0.90 -8.61 -14.23
N GLU A 223 0.98 -8.31 -15.53
CA GLU A 223 2.06 -8.81 -16.39
C GLU A 223 3.21 -7.80 -16.63
N LYS A 224 2.92 -6.50 -16.52
CA LYS A 224 3.90 -5.42 -16.68
C LYS A 224 3.83 -4.49 -15.48
N PRO A 225 4.69 -4.67 -14.45
CA PRO A 225 4.92 -3.57 -13.50
C PRO A 225 5.28 -2.33 -14.33
N PRO A 226 4.82 -1.11 -13.96
CA PRO A 226 5.02 0.07 -14.76
C PRO A 226 6.47 0.12 -15.21
N SER A 227 6.68 -0.12 -16.51
CA SER A 227 7.99 0.08 -17.09
C SER A 227 8.18 1.58 -17.02
N PHE A 228 8.91 2.04 -16.01
CA PHE A 228 9.48 3.38 -16.05
C PHE A 228 10.40 3.38 -17.26
N SER A 229 9.83 3.75 -18.41
CA SER A 229 10.61 4.12 -19.58
C SER A 229 11.53 5.21 -19.10
N SER A 230 12.82 4.88 -19.05
CA SER A 230 13.94 5.78 -18.80
C SER A 230 13.94 7.00 -19.76
N SER A 231 13.03 7.03 -20.72
CA SER A 231 12.84 8.09 -21.71
C SER A 231 11.87 9.20 -21.29
N ARG A 232 11.06 9.08 -20.21
CA ARG A 232 10.05 10.12 -19.85
C ARG A 232 10.23 10.82 -18.52
N ILE A 233 11.20 10.42 -17.70
CA ILE A 233 11.67 11.24 -16.57
C ILE A 233 13.19 11.24 -16.62
N LYS A 234 13.79 12.35 -17.08
CA LYS A 234 15.21 12.62 -16.83
C LYS A 234 15.34 12.96 -15.35
N LEU A 235 15.44 11.94 -14.50
CA LEU A 235 15.97 12.10 -13.15
C LEU A 235 17.41 12.59 -13.31
N LYS A 236 17.66 13.87 -13.00
CA LYS A 236 19.02 14.36 -12.77
C LYS A 236 19.50 13.72 -11.47
N ILE A 237 20.04 12.51 -11.57
CA ILE A 237 20.88 11.93 -10.54
C ILE A 237 22.11 12.84 -10.46
N LYS A 238 22.24 13.63 -9.40
CA LYS A 238 23.54 14.24 -9.04
C LYS A 238 24.45 13.10 -8.58
N GLN A 239 25.11 12.44 -9.51
CA GLN A 239 26.39 11.80 -9.24
C GLN A 239 27.46 12.78 -9.71
N GLU A 240 28.18 13.37 -8.77
CA GLU A 240 29.48 13.96 -9.04
C GLU A 240 30.41 12.83 -9.46
N ILE A 241 30.93 12.88 -10.70
CA ILE A 241 32.21 12.35 -11.22
C ILE A 241 32.22 12.63 -12.76
N PRO A 242 33.36 13.01 -13.38
CA PRO A 242 33.41 14.00 -14.47
C PRO A 242 33.15 13.47 -15.89
N GLU A 243 32.74 14.41 -16.75
CA GLU A 243 32.29 14.23 -18.14
C GLU A 243 33.26 13.52 -19.09
N GLN A 244 32.70 12.66 -19.95
CA GLN A 244 33.21 12.46 -21.32
C GLN A 244 32.06 12.54 -22.34
N LYS A 245 32.24 13.39 -23.35
CA LYS A 245 31.28 13.71 -24.42
C LYS A 245 31.34 12.70 -25.56
N SER A 246 30.19 12.40 -26.19
CA SER A 246 29.91 12.26 -27.66
C SER A 246 28.50 11.64 -27.90
N PRO A 247 27.92 11.64 -29.12
CA PRO A 247 27.42 12.73 -29.94
C PRO A 247 25.88 12.68 -30.17
N LYS A 248 25.31 13.77 -30.72
CA LYS A 248 23.86 13.97 -30.99
C LYS A 248 23.33 13.16 -32.19
N ILE A 249 22.09 12.67 -32.10
CA ILE A 249 21.28 12.12 -33.21
C ILE A 249 19.90 12.84 -33.23
N PRO A 250 19.28 13.11 -34.40
CA PRO A 250 18.32 14.21 -34.59
C PRO A 250 16.88 13.94 -34.14
N GLU A 251 16.16 15.03 -33.84
CA GLU A 251 14.76 15.11 -33.47
C GLU A 251 13.81 14.68 -34.60
N GLN A 252 12.88 13.76 -34.32
CA GLN A 252 11.68 13.54 -35.13
C GLN A 252 10.51 14.32 -34.53
N LYS A 253 9.92 15.19 -35.36
CA LYS A 253 8.73 15.99 -35.06
C LYS A 253 7.49 15.09 -34.99
N ALA A 254 6.81 15.06 -33.85
CA ALA A 254 5.47 14.50 -33.72
C ALA A 254 4.40 15.60 -33.85
N SER A 255 3.49 15.40 -34.79
CA SER A 255 2.33 16.24 -35.12
C SER A 255 1.22 16.17 -34.04
N PRO A 256 0.50 17.27 -33.75
CA PRO A 256 -0.50 17.30 -32.68
C PRO A 256 -1.89 16.92 -33.19
N ASN A 257 -2.35 15.69 -32.93
CA ASN A 257 -3.78 15.37 -33.03
C ASN A 257 -4.43 15.53 -31.67
N ARG A 258 -5.03 16.71 -31.46
CA ARG A 258 -5.82 17.07 -30.29
C ARG A 258 -7.25 16.58 -30.51
N VAL A 259 -7.58 15.38 -30.03
CA VAL A 259 -8.98 14.92 -29.97
C VAL A 259 -9.62 15.56 -28.74
N THR A 260 -10.37 16.64 -28.94
CA THR A 260 -11.24 17.24 -27.92
C THR A 260 -12.47 16.36 -27.71
N LYS A 261 -12.36 15.35 -26.85
CA LYS A 261 -13.52 14.63 -26.32
C LYS A 261 -14.16 15.51 -25.24
N LYS A 262 -15.35 16.07 -25.49
CA LYS A 262 -16.18 16.69 -24.44
C LYS A 262 -16.35 15.66 -23.33
N MET A 263 -15.82 15.92 -22.13
CA MET A 263 -16.08 15.09 -20.95
C MET A 263 -17.55 15.23 -20.58
N THR A 264 -18.33 14.18 -20.85
CA THR A 264 -19.66 14.01 -20.29
C THR A 264 -19.49 13.69 -18.81
N LEU A 265 -20.15 14.44 -17.92
CA LEU A 265 -20.14 14.16 -16.48
C LEU A 265 -20.63 12.73 -16.25
N SER A 266 -19.97 11.98 -15.37
CA SER A 266 -20.43 10.64 -14.98
C SER A 266 -21.85 10.74 -14.39
N LEU A 267 -22.63 9.65 -14.43
CA LEU A 267 -24.00 9.57 -13.86
C LEU A 267 -24.06 10.06 -12.40
N ASN A 268 -22.92 10.01 -11.78
CA ASN A 268 -22.65 9.98 -10.39
C ASN A 268 -22.25 11.43 -10.00
N GLN A 269 -21.43 12.11 -10.82
CA GLN A 269 -21.26 13.58 -10.82
C GLN A 269 -22.58 14.33 -11.03
N GLN A 270 -23.44 13.87 -11.94
CA GLN A 270 -24.77 14.48 -12.15
C GLN A 270 -25.66 14.37 -10.90
N ARG A 271 -25.48 13.31 -10.10
CA ARG A 271 -26.19 13.14 -8.83
C ARG A 271 -25.58 13.99 -7.73
N ILE A 272 -24.25 14.07 -7.64
CA ILE A 272 -23.55 14.94 -6.68
C ILE A 272 -23.92 16.42 -6.89
N GLU A 273 -23.94 16.90 -8.13
CA GLU A 273 -24.40 18.26 -8.44
C GLU A 273 -25.87 18.46 -8.00
N LYS A 274 -26.74 17.48 -8.25
CA LYS A 274 -28.12 17.48 -7.78
C LYS A 274 -28.23 17.41 -6.25
N TYR A 275 -27.27 16.79 -5.56
CA TYR A 275 -27.21 16.74 -4.09
C TYR A 275 -26.70 18.06 -3.50
N LYS A 276 -25.63 18.65 -4.07
CA LYS A 276 -25.12 19.98 -3.71
C LYS A 276 -26.21 21.04 -3.86
N GLU A 277 -26.95 20.99 -4.97
CA GLU A 277 -28.08 21.87 -5.25
C GLU A 277 -29.21 21.70 -4.20
N LYS A 278 -29.54 20.47 -3.81
CA LYS A 278 -30.54 20.19 -2.75
C LYS A 278 -30.10 20.57 -1.34
N LEU A 279 -28.80 20.62 -1.08
CA LEU A 279 -28.23 20.97 0.22
C LEU A 279 -27.91 22.47 0.34
N GLY A 280 -28.07 23.25 -0.74
CA GLY A 280 -27.75 24.67 -0.75
C GLY A 280 -26.24 24.96 -0.66
N ILE A 281 -25.40 23.95 -0.89
CA ILE A 281 -23.94 24.08 -0.91
C ILE A 281 -23.57 24.69 -2.25
N LYS A 282 -23.24 26.00 -2.26
CA LYS A 282 -22.68 26.66 -3.45
C LYS A 282 -21.17 26.42 -3.49
N ASN A 283 -20.66 26.10 -4.70
CA ASN A 283 -19.23 25.98 -5.01
C ASN A 283 -18.41 27.18 -4.54
#